data_AF-D3Q2X3-F1
#
_entry.id   AF-D3Q2X3-F1
#
_cell.length_a   1.000
_cell.length_b   1.000
_cell.length_c   1.000
_cell.angle_alpha   90.00
_cell.angle_beta   90.00
_cell.angle_gamma   90.00
#
_symmetry.space_group_name_H-M   'P 1'
#
loop_
_entity.id
_entity.type
_entity.pdbx_description
1 polymer ?
#
loop_
_entity_poly.entity_id
_entity_poly.type
_entity_poly.pdbx_seq_one_letter_code
_entity_poly.pdbx_strand_id
1 'polypeptide(L)'
;MSGHRIRKGQPKQSQQRAQRRQASLAYKLTGASTPLERITIAADFVRGAVKVAPPDVAQQVSQYLVDQLIDAGNHLLATSVNSTRKEAA
;
A
#
# COMPACT_ATOMS: atom_id res chain seq x y z
N MET A 1 47.21 -3.38 7.69
CA MET A 1 46.14 -3.47 6.68
C MET A 1 45.01 -4.31 7.26
N SER A 2 43.88 -3.71 7.68
CA SER A 2 42.76 -4.47 8.25
C SER A 2 41.88 -5.00 7.12
N GLY A 3 41.85 -6.32 6.97
CA GLY A 3 40.99 -6.99 6.00
C GLY A 3 39.53 -6.78 6.35
N HIS A 4 38.81 -5.99 5.56
CA HIS A 4 37.37 -5.93 5.59
C HIS A 4 36.81 -7.29 5.14
N ARG A 5 36.48 -8.13 6.12
CA ARG A 5 35.71 -9.37 5.89
C ARG A 5 34.31 -8.97 5.41
N ILE A 6 34.11 -8.95 4.10
CA ILE A 6 32.78 -8.89 3.48
C ILE A 6 32.04 -10.13 3.98
N ARG A 7 31.11 -9.95 4.93
CA ARG A 7 30.25 -11.01 5.46
C ARG A 7 29.31 -11.47 4.34
N LYS A 8 29.76 -12.45 3.55
CA LYS A 8 28.92 -13.22 2.61
C LYS A 8 27.78 -13.84 3.42
N GLY A 9 26.58 -13.28 3.32
CA GLY A 9 25.38 -13.81 3.98
C GLY A 9 24.52 -12.78 4.72
N GLN A 10 25.01 -11.56 4.96
CA GLN A 10 24.13 -10.52 5.50
C GLN A 10 23.28 -9.92 4.38
N PRO A 11 21.93 -9.89 4.52
CA PRO A 11 21.07 -9.26 3.53
C PRO A 11 21.44 -7.78 3.39
N LYS A 12 21.44 -7.29 2.15
CA LYS A 12 21.75 -5.88 1.87
C LYS A 12 20.82 -4.99 2.70
N GLN A 13 21.30 -3.85 3.18
CA GLN A 13 20.49 -2.94 4.02
C GLN A 13 19.14 -2.57 3.37
N SER A 14 19.09 -2.49 2.04
CA SER A 14 17.86 -2.29 1.27
C SER A 14 16.83 -3.42 1.46
N GLN A 15 17.28 -4.68 1.46
CA GLN A 15 16.42 -5.85 1.68
C GLN A 15 15.87 -5.86 3.11
N GLN A 16 16.69 -5.54 4.10
CA GLN A 16 16.24 -5.44 5.49
C GLN A 16 15.19 -4.32 5.67
N ARG A 17 15.37 -3.17 5.01
CA ARG A 17 14.39 -2.07 5.04
C ARG A 17 13.07 -2.47 4.41
N ALA A 18 13.10 -3.19 3.28
CA ALA A 18 11.89 -3.70 2.63
C ALA A 18 11.13 -4.68 3.55
N GLN A 19 11.85 -5.65 4.15
CA GLN A 19 11.27 -6.61 5.09
C GLN A 19 10.66 -5.92 6.32
N ARG A 20 11.34 -4.93 6.91
CA ARG A 20 10.80 -4.15 8.04
C ARG A 20 9.53 -3.40 7.68
N ARG A 21 9.45 -2.82 6.48
CA ARG A 21 8.24 -2.13 6.00
C ARG A 21 7.08 -3.10 5.82
N GLN A 22 7.34 -4.29 5.28
CA GLN A 22 6.33 -5.35 5.14
C GLN A 22 5.85 -5.85 6.51
N ALA A 23 6.75 -6.10 7.45
CA ALA A 23 6.39 -6.50 8.81
C ALA A 23 5.58 -5.41 9.54
N SER A 24 5.96 -4.14 9.36
CA SER A 24 5.20 -3.00 9.91
C SER A 24 3.80 -2.88 9.33
N LEU A 25 3.63 -3.12 8.02
CA LEU A 25 2.31 -3.18 7.39
C LEU A 25 1.45 -4.28 8.01
N ALA A 26 1.98 -5.50 8.08
CA ALA A 26 1.24 -6.65 8.64
C ALA A 26 0.79 -6.36 10.08
N TYR A 27 1.68 -5.83 10.92
CA TYR A 27 1.36 -5.44 12.29
C TYR A 27 0.26 -4.38 12.35
N LYS A 28 0.35 -3.30 11.55
CA LYS A 28 -0.68 -2.26 11.52
C LYS A 28 -2.03 -2.80 11.07
N LEU A 29 -2.05 -3.68 10.07
CA LEU A 29 -3.28 -4.30 9.59
C LEU A 29 -3.93 -5.23 10.64
N THR A 30 -3.14 -5.91 11.47
CA THR A 30 -3.71 -6.73 12.56
C THR A 30 -4.37 -5.90 13.66
N GLY A 31 -3.92 -4.65 13.86
CA GLY A 31 -4.50 -3.73 14.84
C GLY A 31 -5.67 -2.88 14.30
N ALA A 32 -5.94 -2.93 12.99
CA ALA A 32 -6.98 -2.12 12.37
C ALA A 32 -8.35 -2.77 12.57
N SER A 33 -9.26 -2.03 13.20
CA SER A 33 -10.59 -2.52 13.58
C SER A 33 -11.67 -2.13 12.56
N THR A 34 -11.41 -1.11 11.74
CA THR A 34 -12.38 -0.62 10.75
C THR A 34 -11.87 -0.76 9.32
N PRO A 35 -12.76 -0.94 8.32
CA PRO A 35 -12.37 -0.92 6.91
C PRO A 35 -11.64 0.37 6.51
N LEU A 36 -12.04 1.52 7.07
CA LEU A 36 -11.42 2.82 6.80
C LEU A 36 -9.97 2.89 7.31
N GLU A 37 -9.70 2.37 8.51
CA GLU A 37 -8.33 2.27 9.02
C GLU A 37 -7.46 1.40 8.12
N ARG A 38 -7.99 0.25 7.67
CA ARG A 38 -7.27 -0.66 6.78
C ARG A 38 -6.91 0.01 5.45
N ILE A 39 -7.84 0.77 4.86
CA ILE A 39 -7.59 1.54 3.63
C ILE A 39 -6.50 2.59 3.86
N THR A 40 -6.59 3.34 4.96
CA THR A 40 -5.59 4.36 5.31
C THR A 40 -4.19 3.76 5.45
N ILE A 41 -4.07 2.62 6.16
CA ILE A 41 -2.80 1.90 6.35
C ILE A 41 -2.23 1.42 5.01
N ALA A 42 -3.08 0.87 4.14
CA ALA A 42 -2.66 0.41 2.81
C ALA A 42 -2.17 1.58 1.95
N ALA A 43 -2.89 2.70 1.93
CA ALA A 43 -2.52 3.90 1.19
C ALA A 43 -1.16 4.47 1.67
N ASP A 44 -0.95 4.52 2.98
CA ASP A 44 0.32 4.96 3.57
C ASP A 44 1.50 4.06 3.18
N PHE A 45 1.28 2.75 3.16
CA PHE A 45 2.29 1.79 2.73
C PHE A 45 2.66 1.97 1.26
N VAL A 46 1.65 2.09 0.39
CA VAL A 46 1.86 2.34 -1.04
C VAL A 46 2.63 3.64 -1.25
N ARG A 47 2.22 4.74 -0.59
CA ARG A 47 2.93 6.04 -0.66
C ARG A 47 4.40 5.88 -0.30
N GLY A 48 4.70 5.15 0.77
CA GLY A 48 6.08 4.85 1.19
C GLY A 48 6.85 3.99 0.19
N ALA A 49 6.21 3.03 -0.47
CA ALA A 49 6.80 2.14 -1.46
C ALA A 49 7.11 2.89 -2.78
N VAL A 50 6.18 3.70 -3.28
CA VAL A 50 6.36 4.54 -4.47
C VAL A 50 7.57 5.46 -4.32
N LYS A 51 7.76 6.07 -3.14
CA LYS A 51 8.90 6.97 -2.86
C LYS A 51 10.28 6.32 -3.02
N VAL A 52 10.38 5.00 -2.94
CA VAL A 52 11.66 4.28 -2.98
C VAL A 52 11.82 3.36 -4.19
N ALA A 53 10.79 3.25 -5.03
CA ALA A 53 10.81 2.45 -6.24
C ALA A 53 11.50 3.21 -7.39
N PRO A 54 12.05 2.50 -8.40
CA PRO A 54 12.48 3.11 -9.66
C PRO A 54 11.36 3.94 -10.30
N PRO A 55 11.65 5.11 -10.93
CA PRO A 55 10.61 6.03 -11.41
C PRO A 55 9.62 5.41 -12.41
N ASP A 56 10.11 4.57 -13.32
CA ASP A 56 9.33 3.85 -14.32
C ASP A 56 8.32 2.88 -13.67
N VAL A 57 8.79 2.08 -12.71
CA VAL A 57 7.95 1.15 -11.94
C VAL A 57 6.97 1.92 -11.05
N ALA A 58 7.44 2.97 -10.39
CA ALA A 58 6.64 3.82 -9.52
C ALA A 58 5.46 4.44 -10.30
N GLN A 59 5.72 4.98 -11.50
CA GLN A 59 4.70 5.57 -12.35
C GLN A 59 3.64 4.56 -12.78
N GLN A 60 4.06 3.39 -13.29
CA GLN A 60 3.13 2.36 -13.76
C GLN A 60 2.22 1.87 -12.63
N VAL A 61 2.79 1.57 -11.46
CA VAL A 61 2.03 1.06 -10.31
C VAL A 61 1.13 2.15 -9.72
N SER A 62 1.61 3.39 -9.64
CA SER A 62 0.80 4.51 -9.15
C SER A 62 -0.42 4.78 -10.03
N GLN A 63 -0.25 4.77 -11.36
CA GLN A 63 -1.38 4.99 -12.28
C GLN A 63 -2.43 3.89 -12.12
N TYR A 64 -2.00 2.62 -12.14
CA TYR A 64 -2.91 1.48 -11.95
C TYR A 64 -3.72 1.59 -10.65
N LEU A 65 -3.07 1.96 -9.53
CA LEU A 65 -3.76 2.11 -8.25
C LEU A 65 -4.73 3.30 -8.22
N VAL A 66 -4.39 4.41 -8.88
CA VAL A 66 -5.30 5.56 -9.00
C VAL A 66 -6.57 5.15 -9.73
N ASP A 67 -6.44 4.47 -10.86
CA ASP A 67 -7.59 4.03 -11.67
C ASP A 67 -8.50 3.09 -10.86
N GLN A 68 -7.93 2.10 -10.17
CA GLN A 68 -8.67 1.17 -9.31
C GLN A 68 -9.42 1.87 -8.16
N LEU A 69 -8.82 2.89 -7.54
CA LEU A 69 -9.46 3.64 -6.45
C LEU A 69 -10.61 4.51 -6.96
N ILE A 70 -10.45 5.12 -8.14
CA ILE A 70 -11.51 5.91 -8.79
C ILE A 70 -12.70 5.00 -9.13
N ASP A 71 -12.43 3.84 -9.75
CA ASP A 71 -13.47 2.87 -10.10
C ASP A 71 -14.23 2.35 -8.87
N ALA A 72 -13.50 2.02 -7.80
CA ALA A 72 -14.12 1.63 -6.53
C ALA A 72 -14.99 2.75 -5.93
N GLY A 73 -14.53 4.00 -5.99
CA GLY A 73 -15.29 5.18 -5.55
C GLY A 73 -16.57 5.37 -6.36
N ASN A 74 -16.47 5.28 -7.68
CA ASN A 74 -17.63 5.37 -8.58
C ASN A 74 -18.65 4.27 -8.30
N HIS A 75 -18.20 3.04 -8.04
CA HIS A 75 -19.07 1.92 -7.69
C HIS A 75 -19.81 2.14 -6.36
N LEU A 76 -19.11 2.67 -5.34
CA LEU A 76 -19.74 3.03 -4.06
C LEU A 76 -20.83 4.08 -4.25
N LEU A 77 -20.55 5.13 -5.02
CA LEU A 77 -21.52 6.19 -5.33
C LEU A 77 -22.72 5.66 -6.13
N ALA A 78 -22.49 4.82 -7.13
CA ALA A 78 -23.56 4.20 -7.91
C ALA A 78 -24.47 3.32 -7.03
N THR A 79 -23.87 2.57 -6.10
CA THR A 79 -24.61 1.74 -5.14
C THR A 79 -25.41 2.58 -4.16
N SER A 80 -24.84 3.67 -3.63
CA SER A 80 -25.55 4.54 -2.70
C SER A 80 -26.78 5.20 -3.32
N VAL A 81 -26.67 5.65 -4.58
CA VAL A 81 -27.79 6.25 -5.33
C VAL A 81 -28.92 5.25 -5.57
N ASN A 82 -28.59 3.98 -5.82
CA ASN A 82 -29.58 2.92 -6.02
C ASN A 82 -30.27 2.51 -4.72
N SER A 83 -29.57 2.54 -3.58
CA SER A 83 -30.18 2.28 -2.27
C SER A 83 -31.18 3.38 -1.88
N THR A 84 -30.88 4.66 -2.14
CA THR A 84 -31.79 5.77 -1.80
C THR A 84 -33.09 5.74 -2.60
N ARG A 85 -33.06 5.24 -3.85
CA ARG A 85 -34.28 5.13 -4.69
C ARG A 85 -35.21 3.99 -4.28
N LYS A 86 -34.71 2.95 -3.61
CA LYS A 86 -35.54 1.81 -3.16
C LYS A 86 -36.36 2.09 -1.91
N GLU A 87 -35.93 3.04 -1.07
CA GLU A 87 -36.66 3.42 0.14
C GLU A 87 -37.74 4.48 -0.11
N ALA A 88 -37.77 5.09 -1.29
CA ALA A 88 -38.70 6.15 -1.68
C ALA A 88 -39.86 5.66 -2.57
N ALA A 89 -40.01 4.34 -2.77
CA ALA A 89 -41.05 3.70 -3.57
C ALA A 89 -41.86 2.73 -2.69
#